data_AF-A0A6C0H7Y2-F1
#
_entry.id   AF-A0A6C0H7Y2-F1
#
_cell.length_a   1.000
_cell.length_b   1.000
_cell.length_c   1.000
_cell.angle_alpha   90.00
_cell.angle_beta   90.00
_cell.angle_gamma   90.00
#
_symmetry.space_group_name_H-M   'P 1'
#
loop_
_entity.id
_entity.type
_entity.pdbx_description
1 polymer ?
#
loop_
_entity_poly.entity_id
_entity_poly.type
_entity_poly.pdbx_seq_one_letter_code
_entity_poly.pdbx_strand_id
1 'polypeptide(L)'
;MSSDIIKQFNDILSSFLIQLSPIMGTTYSFKFEQIIQYNNALPIDHFIHHITPLREKILNKDESYFTNPRIDTNTIKIDENNKSYILSEILNLQKIYIKLDEESKSNVWDIFQALLHLSDNYILNKLNIQL
;
A
#
# COMPACT_ATOMS: atom_id res chain seq x y z
N MET A 1 -0.37 18.74 9.63
CA MET A 1 -0.17 18.53 8.18
C MET A 1 0.41 17.15 7.88
N SER A 2 1.71 16.88 8.04
CA SER A 2 2.27 15.54 7.74
C SER A 2 1.70 14.43 8.62
N SER A 3 1.45 14.71 9.90
CA SER A 3 0.80 13.75 10.82
C SER A 3 -0.63 13.40 10.42
N ASP A 4 -1.39 14.35 9.85
CA ASP A 4 -2.78 14.12 9.44
C ASP A 4 -2.84 13.24 8.19
N ILE A 5 -1.90 13.44 7.25
CA ILE A 5 -1.77 12.62 6.05
C ILE A 5 -1.36 11.19 6.41
N ILE A 6 -0.37 11.02 7.30
CA ILE A 6 0.04 9.69 7.79
C ILE A 6 -1.16 8.97 8.41
N LYS A 7 -1.93 9.67 9.25
CA LYS A 7 -3.12 9.09 9.88
C LYS A 7 -4.15 8.65 8.84
N GLN A 8 -4.52 9.53 7.90
CA GLN A 8 -5.50 9.21 6.84
C GLN A 8 -5.03 8.03 5.98
N PHE A 9 -3.74 7.99 5.63
CA PHE A 9 -3.16 6.89 4.88
C PHE A 9 -3.33 5.56 5.64
N ASN A 10 -2.98 5.56 6.92
CA ASN A 10 -3.11 4.37 7.77
C ASN A 10 -4.56 3.94 7.98
N ASP A 11 -5.49 4.90 8.15
CA ASP A 11 -6.92 4.62 8.33
C ASP A 11 -7.51 3.95 7.07
N ILE A 12 -7.17 4.46 5.88
CA ILE A 12 -7.61 3.88 4.59
C ILE A 12 -7.01 2.48 4.40
N LEU A 13 -5.70 2.34 4.61
CA LEU A 13 -5.02 1.05 4.42
C LEU A 13 -5.50 0.01 5.43
N SER A 14 -5.74 0.39 6.69
CA SER A 14 -6.34 -0.49 7.70
C SER A 14 -7.74 -0.95 7.29
N SER A 15 -8.59 -0.01 6.88
CA SER A 15 -9.95 -0.31 6.42
C SER A 15 -9.95 -1.27 5.23
N PHE A 16 -9.02 -1.09 4.31
CA PHE A 16 -8.84 -1.96 3.16
C PHE A 16 -8.42 -3.39 3.57
N LEU A 17 -7.46 -3.51 4.49
CA LEU A 17 -7.02 -4.82 5.00
C LEU A 17 -8.14 -5.57 5.74
N ILE A 18 -8.99 -4.85 6.47
CA ILE A 18 -10.18 -5.42 7.12
C ILE A 18 -11.16 -5.94 6.06
N GLN A 19 -11.43 -5.16 5.00
CA GLN A 19 -12.32 -5.57 3.91
C GLN A 19 -11.83 -6.82 3.18
N LEU A 20 -10.50 -6.97 3.02
CA LEU A 20 -9.92 -8.14 2.38
C LEU A 20 -9.77 -9.36 3.31
N SER A 21 -9.95 -9.19 4.61
CA SER A 21 -9.77 -10.27 5.60
C SER A 21 -10.58 -11.55 5.35
N PRO A 22 -11.80 -11.54 4.76
CA PRO A 22 -12.51 -12.77 4.40
C PRO A 22 -11.78 -13.61 3.34
N ILE A 23 -10.89 -13.00 2.56
CA ILE A 23 -10.18 -13.64 1.43
C ILE A 23 -8.75 -14.02 1.82
N MET A 24 -8.07 -13.19 2.60
CA MET A 24 -6.65 -13.34 2.95
C MET A 24 -6.38 -13.67 4.43
N GLY A 25 -7.42 -13.77 5.24
CA GLY A 25 -7.32 -13.90 6.70
C GLY A 25 -6.96 -12.59 7.39
N THR A 26 -6.93 -12.62 8.72
CA THR A 26 -6.73 -11.44 9.58
C THR A 26 -5.26 -11.16 9.94
N THR A 27 -4.34 -12.03 9.52
CA THR A 27 -2.90 -11.90 9.84
C THR A 27 -2.33 -10.56 9.39
N TYR A 28 -2.70 -10.11 8.19
CA TYR A 28 -2.17 -8.87 7.61
C TYR A 28 -2.69 -7.62 8.31
N SER A 29 -3.98 -7.54 8.64
CA SER A 29 -4.52 -6.41 9.40
C SER A 29 -3.91 -6.34 10.81
N PHE A 30 -3.80 -7.49 11.49
CA PHE A 30 -3.15 -7.56 12.80
C PHE A 30 -1.68 -7.11 12.75
N LYS A 31 -0.92 -7.55 11.74
CA LYS A 31 0.47 -7.17 11.57
C LYS A 31 0.63 -5.70 11.18
N PHE A 32 -0.27 -5.18 10.38
CA PHE A 32 -0.31 -3.76 10.03
C PHE A 32 -0.52 -2.89 11.27
N GLU A 33 -1.46 -3.24 12.15
CA GLU A 33 -1.67 -2.55 13.42
C GLU A 33 -0.40 -2.51 14.28
N GLN A 34 0.33 -3.64 14.38
CA GLN A 34 1.61 -3.70 15.10
C GLN A 34 2.66 -2.77 14.48
N ILE A 35 2.69 -2.65 13.15
CA ILE A 35 3.61 -1.77 12.43
C ILE A 35 3.32 -0.31 12.77
N ILE A 36 2.06 0.13 12.65
CA ILE A 36 1.71 1.54 12.84
C ILE A 36 1.82 1.99 14.30
N GLN A 37 1.66 1.07 15.27
CA GLN A 37 1.94 1.33 16.68
C GLN A 37 3.42 1.62 16.95
N TYR A 38 4.31 0.93 16.23
CA TYR A 38 5.75 1.10 16.38
C TYR A 38 6.30 2.28 15.57
N ASN A 39 5.87 2.41 14.31
CA ASN A 39 6.25 3.49 13.42
C ASN A 39 5.11 3.74 12.43
N ASN A 40 4.31 4.77 12.71
CA ASN A 40 3.14 5.12 11.91
C ASN A 40 3.48 5.66 10.51
N ALA A 41 4.70 6.17 10.27
CA ALA A 41 5.14 6.66 8.97
C ALA A 41 5.68 5.55 8.05
N LEU A 42 6.02 4.38 8.63
CA LEU A 42 6.62 3.29 7.87
C LEU A 42 5.76 2.82 6.68
N PRO A 43 4.42 2.68 6.79
CA PRO A 43 3.61 2.27 5.65
C PRO A 43 3.65 3.22 4.47
N ILE A 44 3.51 4.53 4.71
CA ILE A 44 3.50 5.51 3.62
C ILE A 44 4.89 5.65 2.99
N ASP A 45 5.97 5.61 3.79
CA ASP A 45 7.34 5.63 3.27
C ASP A 45 7.62 4.39 2.39
N HIS A 46 7.18 3.21 2.83
CA HIS A 46 7.34 1.95 2.10
C HIS A 46 6.50 1.91 0.83
N PHE A 47 5.25 2.39 0.91
CA PHE A 47 4.36 2.55 -0.22
C PHE A 47 4.99 3.43 -1.29
N ILE A 48 5.50 4.62 -0.93
CA ILE A 48 6.18 5.53 -1.86
C ILE A 48 7.33 4.81 -2.57
N HIS A 49 8.15 4.08 -1.81
CA HIS A 49 9.30 3.36 -2.37
C HIS A 49 8.87 2.31 -3.42
N HIS A 50 7.77 1.59 -3.17
CA HIS A 50 7.27 0.54 -4.08
C HIS A 50 6.44 1.08 -5.25
N ILE A 51 5.62 2.10 -5.02
CA ILE A 51 4.60 2.55 -5.97
C ILE A 51 5.13 3.58 -6.96
N THR A 52 6.17 4.35 -6.62
CA THR A 52 6.76 5.35 -7.52
C THR A 52 7.00 4.85 -8.96
N PRO A 53 7.63 3.67 -9.19
CA PRO A 53 7.83 3.15 -10.55
C PRO A 53 6.54 2.63 -11.23
N LEU A 54 5.46 2.43 -10.47
CA LEU A 54 4.19 1.85 -10.91
C LEU A 54 3.04 2.88 -10.94
N ARG A 55 3.33 4.16 -10.67
CA ARG A 55 2.36 5.24 -10.55
C ARG A 55 1.39 5.34 -11.73
N GLU A 56 1.93 5.36 -12.95
CA GLU A 56 1.13 5.42 -14.19
C GLU A 56 0.15 4.24 -14.31
N LYS A 57 0.55 3.05 -13.84
CA LYS A 57 -0.34 1.88 -13.88
C LYS A 57 -1.52 2.05 -12.92
N ILE A 58 -1.27 2.59 -11.73
CA ILE A 58 -2.33 2.83 -10.74
C ILE A 58 -3.29 3.93 -11.22
N LEU A 59 -2.77 5.01 -11.82
CA LEU A 59 -3.60 6.09 -12.35
C LEU A 59 -4.49 5.63 -13.51
N ASN A 60 -3.95 4.79 -14.39
CA ASN A 60 -4.67 4.29 -15.55
C ASN A 60 -5.48 3.00 -15.29
N LYS A 61 -5.54 2.53 -14.02
CA LYS A 61 -6.15 1.24 -13.63
C LYS A 61 -5.65 0.09 -14.52
N ASP A 62 -4.35 0.11 -14.83
CA ASP A 62 -3.71 -0.88 -15.70
C ASP A 62 -3.58 -2.22 -14.98
N GLU A 63 -4.40 -3.17 -15.39
CA GLU A 63 -4.45 -4.56 -14.94
C GLU A 63 -3.09 -5.27 -14.98
N SER A 64 -2.14 -4.79 -15.80
CA SER A 64 -0.76 -5.29 -15.80
C SER A 64 -0.03 -5.10 -14.47
N TYR A 65 -0.53 -4.22 -13.59
CA TYR A 65 -0.07 -4.07 -12.21
C TYR A 65 -0.26 -5.37 -11.41
N PHE A 66 -1.45 -5.96 -11.47
CA PHE A 66 -1.76 -7.19 -10.75
C PHE A 66 -1.41 -8.46 -11.54
N THR A 67 -1.26 -8.39 -12.85
CA THR A 67 -1.09 -9.58 -13.71
C THR A 67 0.35 -9.85 -14.16
N ASN A 68 1.28 -8.90 -13.95
CA ASN A 68 2.68 -9.11 -14.31
C ASN A 68 3.49 -9.61 -13.10
N PRO A 69 3.98 -10.87 -13.09
CA PRO A 69 4.73 -11.47 -11.98
C PRO A 69 6.14 -10.85 -11.76
N ARG A 70 6.44 -9.71 -12.38
CA ARG A 70 7.71 -8.98 -12.30
C ARG A 70 7.61 -7.67 -11.50
N ILE A 71 6.79 -7.62 -10.44
CA ILE A 71 7.17 -6.75 -9.33
C ILE A 71 8.31 -7.47 -8.65
N ASP A 72 9.52 -7.08 -9.02
CA ASP A 72 10.80 -7.70 -8.72
C ASP A 72 10.97 -7.89 -7.20
N THR A 73 10.51 -9.03 -6.69
CA THR A 73 10.67 -9.46 -5.30
C THR A 73 12.14 -9.53 -4.89
N ASN A 74 13.07 -9.44 -5.84
CA ASN A 74 14.51 -9.38 -5.61
C ASN A 74 15.03 -7.99 -5.18
N THR A 75 14.25 -6.91 -5.31
CA THR A 75 14.65 -5.59 -4.79
C THR A 75 14.25 -5.37 -3.32
N ILE A 76 13.33 -6.19 -2.81
CA ILE A 76 13.05 -6.27 -1.38
C ILE A 76 14.14 -7.15 -0.79
N LYS A 77 15.27 -6.56 -0.40
CA LYS A 77 16.12 -7.21 0.61
C LYS A 77 15.22 -7.45 1.82
N ILE A 78 14.82 -8.71 2.00
CA ILE A 78 14.05 -9.17 3.14
C ILE A 78 14.95 -8.94 4.34
N ASP A 79 14.81 -7.77 4.97
CA ASP A 79 15.29 -7.59 6.32
C ASP A 79 14.51 -8.59 7.17
N GLU A 80 15.22 -9.46 7.88
CA GLU A 80 14.71 -10.62 8.63
C GLU A 80 13.67 -10.24 9.71
N ASN A 81 13.44 -8.94 9.90
CA ASN A 81 12.45 -8.34 10.81
C ASN A 81 10.99 -8.40 10.34
N ASN A 82 10.63 -9.11 9.25
CA ASN A 82 9.25 -9.46 8.85
C ASN A 82 8.33 -8.27 8.42
N LYS A 83 8.65 -7.02 8.79
CA LYS A 83 7.82 -5.82 8.55
C LYS A 83 7.79 -5.39 7.09
N SER A 84 8.95 -5.35 6.42
CA SER A 84 9.06 -4.96 5.00
C SER A 84 8.40 -5.99 4.07
N TYR A 85 8.51 -7.28 4.42
CA TYR A 85 7.85 -8.37 3.71
C TYR A 85 6.33 -8.24 3.74
N ILE A 86 5.75 -7.99 4.92
CA ILE A 86 4.30 -7.86 5.07
C ILE A 86 3.75 -6.67 4.28
N LEU A 87 4.39 -5.50 4.33
CA LEU A 87 3.96 -4.37 3.51
C LEU A 87 4.05 -4.68 2.02
N SER A 88 5.11 -5.36 1.58
CA SER A 88 5.25 -5.78 0.18
C SER A 88 4.15 -6.75 -0.26
N GLU A 89 3.78 -7.71 0.59
CA GLU A 89 2.67 -8.62 0.30
C GLU A 89 1.31 -7.92 0.27
N ILE A 90 1.09 -6.98 1.20
CA ILE A 90 -0.10 -6.13 1.25
C ILE A 90 -0.24 -5.31 -0.04
N LEU A 91 0.86 -4.87 -0.64
CA LEU A 91 0.86 -4.07 -1.86
C LEU A 91 0.85 -4.89 -3.14
N ASN A 92 1.31 -6.15 -3.08
CA ASN A 92 1.36 -7.02 -4.23
C ASN A 92 -0.06 -7.42 -4.67
N LEU A 93 -0.96 -7.75 -3.74
CA LEU A 93 -2.40 -8.09 -3.93
C LEU A 93 -2.77 -9.03 -5.09
N GLN A 94 -1.84 -9.46 -5.94
CA GLN A 94 -2.05 -10.15 -7.20
C GLN A 94 -2.89 -11.41 -7.01
N LYS A 95 -2.59 -12.19 -5.95
CA LYS A 95 -3.33 -13.41 -5.60
C LYS A 95 -4.75 -13.15 -5.12
N ILE A 96 -5.03 -11.95 -4.62
CA ILE A 96 -6.33 -11.54 -4.09
C ILE A 96 -7.15 -10.92 -5.22
N TYR A 97 -6.53 -10.04 -6.01
CA TYR A 97 -7.17 -9.30 -7.09
C TYR A 97 -7.83 -10.22 -8.13
N ILE A 98 -7.19 -11.34 -8.48
CA ILE A 98 -7.76 -12.33 -9.42
C ILE A 98 -9.02 -13.04 -8.88
N LYS A 99 -9.28 -12.98 -7.57
CA LYS A 99 -10.43 -13.60 -6.91
C LYS A 99 -11.59 -12.64 -6.69
N LEU A 100 -11.40 -11.35 -6.99
CA LEU A 100 -12.41 -10.32 -6.79
C LEU A 100 -13.38 -10.26 -7.98
N ASP A 101 -14.62 -9.87 -7.70
CA ASP A 101 -15.56 -9.44 -8.74
C ASP A 101 -15.20 -8.05 -9.28
N GLU A 102 -15.84 -7.64 -10.38
CA GLU A 102 -15.52 -6.38 -11.07
C GLU A 102 -15.78 -5.13 -10.19
N GLU A 103 -16.81 -5.16 -9.34
CA GLU A 103 -17.10 -4.06 -8.41
C GLU A 103 -15.99 -3.93 -7.36
N SER A 104 -15.59 -5.05 -6.77
CA SER A 104 -14.51 -5.14 -5.80
C SER A 104 -13.17 -4.72 -6.40
N LYS A 105 -12.87 -5.12 -7.65
CA LYS A 105 -11.67 -4.67 -8.38
C LYS A 105 -11.66 -3.16 -8.58
N SER A 106 -12.79 -2.57 -8.98
CA SER A 106 -12.89 -1.12 -9.11
C SER A 106 -12.61 -0.43 -7.77
N ASN A 107 -13.15 -0.96 -6.67
CA ASN A 107 -12.91 -0.42 -5.33
C ASN A 107 -11.42 -0.52 -4.92
N VAL A 108 -10.72 -1.62 -5.25
CA VAL A 108 -9.26 -1.72 -5.02
C VAL A 108 -8.53 -0.56 -5.72
N TRP A 109 -8.87 -0.28 -6.97
CA TRP A 109 -8.24 0.80 -7.72
C TRP A 109 -8.49 2.17 -7.09
N ASP A 110 -9.73 2.45 -6.67
CA ASP A 110 -10.08 3.73 -6.05
C ASP A 110 -9.32 3.94 -4.74
N ILE A 111 -9.15 2.88 -3.94
CA ILE A 111 -8.33 2.88 -2.72
C ILE A 111 -6.86 3.15 -3.06
N PHE A 112 -6.29 2.46 -4.06
CA PHE A 112 -4.89 2.66 -4.45
C PHE A 112 -4.62 4.08 -4.97
N GLN A 113 -5.56 4.66 -5.71
CA GLN A 113 -5.47 6.04 -6.16
C GLN A 113 -5.56 7.03 -4.99
N ALA A 114 -6.41 6.78 -4.00
CA ALA A 114 -6.47 7.60 -2.79
C ALA A 114 -5.16 7.54 -1.99
N LEU A 115 -4.60 6.34 -1.79
CA LEU A 115 -3.31 6.15 -1.13
C LEU A 115 -2.18 6.85 -1.89
N LEU A 116 -2.19 6.78 -3.23
CA LEU A 116 -1.24 7.49 -4.08
C LEU A 116 -1.33 9.01 -3.91
N HIS A 117 -2.52 9.59 -3.92
CA HIS A 117 -2.70 11.03 -3.68
C HIS A 117 -2.22 11.47 -2.29
N LEU A 118 -2.49 10.68 -1.26
CA LEU A 118 -1.97 10.95 0.09
C LEU A 118 -0.44 10.88 0.13
N SER A 119 0.15 9.93 -0.59
CA SER A 119 1.60 9.80 -0.70
C SER A 119 2.25 10.98 -1.42
N ASP A 120 1.65 11.47 -2.51
CA ASP A 120 2.10 12.65 -3.24
C ASP A 120 2.08 13.90 -2.33
N ASN A 121 0.99 14.10 -1.59
CA ASN A 121 0.85 15.21 -0.63
C ASN A 121 1.87 15.12 0.51
N TYR A 122 2.18 13.91 0.98
CA TYR A 122 3.19 13.69 2.01
C TYR A 122 4.60 14.05 1.52
N ILE A 123 4.96 13.66 0.28
CA ILE A 123 6.24 14.02 -0.34
C ILE A 123 6.38 15.54 -0.47
N LEU A 124 5.36 16.20 -1.03
CA LEU A 124 5.36 17.66 -1.19
C LEU A 124 5.55 18.38 0.14
N ASN A 125 4.84 17.95 1.19
CA ASN A 125 5.01 18.52 2.52
C ASN A 125 6.41 18.29 3.09
N LYS A 126 7.01 17.11 2.86
CA LYS A 126 8.37 16.81 3.34
C LYS A 126 9.42 17.65 2.63
N LEU A 127 9.27 17.89 1.32
CA LEU A 127 10.16 18.75 0.52
C LEU A 127 10.04 20.23 0.90
N ASN A 128 8.82 20.71 1.17
CA ASN A 128 8.58 22.10 1.60
C ASN A 128 9.08 22.42 3.02
N ILE A 129 9.34 21.40 3.85
CA ILE A 129 9.95 21.57 5.18
C ILE A 129 11.50 21.61 5.08
N GLN A 130 12.08 21.21 3.95
CA GLN A 130 13.53 21.18 3.73
C GLN A 130 14.10 22.43 3.03
N LEU A 131 13.25 23.42 2.69
CA LEU A 131 13.62 24.74 2.15
C LEU A 131 13.46 25.82 3.22
#